data_AF-A0A5N8X653-F1
#
_entry.id   AF-A0A5N8X653-F1
#
_cell.length_a   1.000
_cell.length_b   1.000
_cell.length_c   1.000
_cell.angle_alpha   90.00
_cell.angle_beta   90.00
_cell.angle_gamma   90.00
#
_symmetry.space_group_name_H-M   'P 1'
#
loop_
_entity.id
_entity.type
_entity.pdbx_description
1 polymer ?
#
loop_
_entity_poly.entity_id
_entity_poly.type
_entity_poly.pdbx_seq_one_letter_code
_entity_poly.pdbx_strand_id
1 'polypeptide(L)' 'MRVSLPLPDQYLTPEDLVALLRLPSIETVYQWRRKGIGPRGFRAGRYLRFDPEAVRAWVESLTEGAA' A
#
# COMPACT_ATOMS: atom_id res chain seq x y z
N MET A 1 -6.83 20.55 8.26
CA MET A 1 -7.57 19.64 7.36
C MET A 1 -6.57 18.66 6.77
N ARG A 2 -6.60 17.39 7.16
CA ARG A 2 -5.83 16.34 6.44
C ARG A 2 -6.62 16.00 5.18
N VAL A 3 -6.00 16.21 4.02
CA VAL A 3 -6.60 15.89 2.73
C VAL A 3 -6.28 14.43 2.44
N SER A 4 -7.27 13.55 2.57
CA SER A 4 -7.15 12.17 2.09
C SER A 4 -7.33 12.18 0.57
N LEU A 5 -6.26 11.90 -0.17
CA LEU A 5 -6.32 11.83 -1.63
C LEU A 5 -7.29 10.71 -2.06
N PRO A 6 -8.23 10.98 -2.99
CA PRO A 6 -9.11 9.94 -3.52
C PRO A 6 -8.25 8.93 -4.26
N LEU A 7 -8.36 7.68 -3.85
CA LEU A 7 -7.66 6.59 -4.53
C LEU A 7 -8.50 6.20 -5.76
N PRO A 8 -7.86 5.82 -6.87
CA PRO A 8 -8.61 5.41 -8.06
C PRO A 8 -9.43 4.14 -7.73
N ASP A 9 -10.62 4.00 -8.32
CA ASP A 9 -11.54 2.84 -8.21
C ASP A 9 -10.96 1.50 -8.73
N GLN A 10 -9.63 1.44 -8.92
CA GLN A 10 -8.89 0.31 -9.44
C GLN A 10 -7.89 -0.22 -8.41
N TYR A 11 -7.69 -1.53 -8.39
CA TYR A 11 -6.68 -2.16 -7.54
C TYR A 11 -5.27 -1.70 -7.89
N LEU A 12 -4.55 -1.25 -6.86
CA LEU A 12 -3.17 -0.75 -6.96
C LEU A 12 -2.18 -1.88 -7.20
N THR A 13 -1.14 -1.58 -7.96
CA THR A 13 0.01 -2.46 -8.19
C THR A 13 1.13 -2.14 -7.19
N PRO A 14 2.17 -2.98 -7.07
CA PRO A 14 3.33 -2.65 -6.27
C PRO A 14 4.04 -1.37 -6.76
N GLU A 15 3.98 -1.07 -8.06
CA GLU A 15 4.54 0.14 -8.67
C GLU A 15 3.77 1.38 -8.24
N ASP A 16 2.44 1.29 -8.19
CA ASP A 16 1.59 2.37 -7.66
C ASP A 16 1.93 2.69 -6.21
N LEU A 17 2.19 1.68 -5.37
CA LEU A 17 2.63 1.88 -3.98
C LEU A 17 3.98 2.60 -3.88
N VAL A 18 4.93 2.27 -4.76
CA VAL A 18 6.22 2.96 -4.81
C VAL A 18 6.03 4.43 -5.15
N ALA A 19 5.21 4.72 -6.17
CA ALA A 19 4.91 6.09 -6.57
C ALA A 19 4.15 6.87 -5.47
N LEU A 20 3.13 6.25 -4.86
CA LEU A 20 2.26 6.86 -3.87
C LEU A 20 3.01 7.21 -2.58
N LEU A 21 3.84 6.29 -2.09
CA LEU A 21 4.61 6.46 -0.86
C LEU A 21 6.02 7.02 -1.10
N ARG A 22 6.37 7.35 -2.35
CA ARG A 22 7.71 7.78 -2.78
C ARG A 22 8.82 6.87 -2.26
N LEU A 23 8.61 5.55 -2.38
CA LEU A 23 9.60 4.56 -1.98
C LEU A 23 10.78 4.55 -2.96
N PRO A 24 11.97 4.15 -2.51
CA PRO A 24 13.14 4.08 -3.39
C PRO A 24 13.08 2.93 -4.40
N SER A 25 12.33 1.85 -4.13
CA SER A 25 12.24 0.68 -5.02
C SER A 25 11.00 -0.17 -4.75
N ILE A 26 10.55 -0.88 -5.80
CA ILE A 26 9.52 -1.93 -5.73
C ILE A 26 9.94 -3.11 -4.84
N GLU A 27 11.25 -3.32 -4.66
CA GLU A 27 11.77 -4.34 -3.75
C GLU A 27 11.32 -4.11 -2.31
N THR A 28 11.17 -2.85 -1.89
CA THR A 28 10.64 -2.52 -0.55
C THR A 28 9.25 -3.10 -0.36
N VAL A 29 8.38 -3.01 -1.37
CA VAL A 29 7.02 -3.56 -1.34
C VAL A 29 7.03 -5.09 -1.31
N TYR A 30 7.96 -5.73 -2.04
CA TYR A 30 8.14 -7.18 -1.96
C TYR A 30 8.68 -7.64 -0.60
N GLN A 31 9.60 -6.88 0.00
CA GLN A 31 10.10 -7.17 1.33
C GLN A 31 9.01 -7.06 2.38
N TRP A 32 8.11 -6.08 2.25
CA TRP A 32 6.94 -5.95 3.12
C TRP A 32 6.12 -7.24 3.12
N ARG A 33 5.76 -7.74 1.94
CA ARG A 33 5.01 -8.98 1.81
C ARG A 33 5.76 -10.20 2.38
N ARG A 34 7.07 -10.28 2.21
CA ARG A 34 7.89 -11.36 2.80
C ARG A 34 7.92 -11.30 4.33
N LYS A 35 7.96 -10.10 4.90
CA LYS A 35 8.02 -9.85 6.34
C LYS A 35 6.63 -9.83 6.99
N GLY A 36 5.55 -9.96 6.22
CA GLY A 36 4.18 -9.87 6.73
C GLY A 36 3.81 -8.47 7.22
N ILE A 37 4.57 -7.45 6.81
CA ILE A 37 4.29 -6.04 7.09
C ILE A 37 3.68 -5.41 5.84
N GLY A 38 2.88 -4.37 5.98
CA GLY A 38 2.31 -3.67 4.83
C GLY A 38 0.79 -3.80 4.68
N PRO A 39 0.24 -3.15 3.64
CA PRO A 39 -1.18 -3.16 3.40
C PRO A 39 -1.66 -4.51 2.87
N ARG A 40 -2.93 -4.82 3.11
CA ARG A 40 -3.52 -6.09 2.71
C ARG A 40 -3.61 -6.16 1.18
N GLY A 41 -2.78 -7.02 0.59
CA GLY A 41 -2.79 -7.29 -0.85
C GLY A 41 -3.14 -8.74 -1.16
N PHE A 42 -3.83 -8.98 -2.28
CA PHE A 42 -4.20 -10.30 -2.76
C PHE A 42 -3.50 -10.64 -4.08
N ARG A 43 -3.45 -11.94 -4.40
CA ARG A 43 -2.91 -12.42 -5.68
C ARG A 43 -4.02 -12.49 -6.71
N ALA A 44 -3.85 -11.77 -7.81
CA ALA A 44 -4.65 -11.91 -9.03
C ALA A 44 -3.81 -12.71 -10.05
N GLY A 45 -3.87 -14.03 -9.95
CA GLY A 45 -2.97 -14.93 -10.70
C GLY A 45 -1.51 -14.72 -10.28
N ARG A 46 -0.64 -14.34 -11.23
CA ARG A 46 0.78 -14.04 -10.96
C ARG A 46 1.02 -12.63 -10.41
N TYR A 47 0.01 -11.75 -10.48
CA TYR A 47 0.15 -10.34 -10.13
C TYR A 47 -0.28 -10.07 -8.69
N LEU A 48 0.45 -9.21 -8.01
CA LEU A 48 0.08 -8.70 -6.69
C LEU A 48 -0.78 -7.45 -6.86
N ARG A 49 -1.91 -7.41 -6.17
CA ARG A 49 -2.84 -6.28 -6.17
C ARG A 49 -3.17 -5.87 -4.76
N PHE A 50 -3.37 -4.57 -4.58
CA PHE A 50 -3.70 -3.96 -3.30
C PHE A 50 -5.01 -3.21 -3.42
N ASP A 51 -5.87 -3.43 -2.45
CA ASP A 51 -7.09 -2.66 -2.32
C ASP A 51 -6.73 -1.24 -1.83
N PRO A 52 -7.21 -0.17 -2.49
CA PRO A 52 -6.83 1.17 -2.09
C PRO A 52 -7.29 1.54 -0.67
N GLU A 53 -8.50 1.13 -0.25
CA GLU A 53 -9.00 1.36 1.11
C GLU A 53 -8.12 0.62 2.13
N ALA A 54 -7.66 -0.59 1.81
CA ALA A 54 -6.72 -1.33 2.66
C ALA A 54 -5.36 -0.64 2.77
N VAL A 55 -4.87 0.00 1.69
CA VAL A 55 -3.64 0.81 1.73
C VAL A 55 -3.81 2.03 2.61
N ARG A 56 -4.95 2.73 2.48
CA ARG A 56 -5.29 3.89 3.33
C ARG A 56 -5.32 3.50 4.80
N ALA A 57 -6.11 2.48 5.17
CA ALA A 57 -6.23 2.03 6.55
C ALA A 57 -4.89 1.60 7.16
N TRP A 58 -4.00 1.01 6.35
CA TRP A 58 -2.66 0.67 6.81
C TRP A 58 -1.79 1.91 7.09
N VAL A 59 -1.82 2.91 6.21
CA VAL A 59 -1.09 4.18 6.42
C VAL A 59 -1.64 4.93 7.63
N GLU A 60 -2.95 4.93 7.84
CA GLU A 60 -3.59 5.51 9.01
C GLU A 60 -3.15 4.79 10.29
N SER A 61 -3.15 3.46 10.29
CA SER A 61 -2.65 2.63 11.42
C SER A 61 -1.19 2.93 11.77
N LEU A 62 -0.32 3.17 10.78
CA LEU A 62 1.07 3.58 11.02
C LEU A 62 1.18 4.98 11.64
N THR A 63 0.21 5.85 11.38
CA THR A 63 0.20 7.23 11.87
C THR A 63 -0.46 7.33 13.24
N GLU A 64 -1.45 6.48 13.55
CA GLU A 64 -2.09 6.38 14.87
C GLU A 64 -1.26 5.58 15.88
N GLY A 65 -0.47 4.60 15.44
CA GLY A 65 0.51 3.92 16.29
C GLY A 65 1.72 4.79 16.70
N ALA A 66 1.75 6.06 16.27
CA ALA A 66 2.76 7.05 16.62
C ALA A 66 2.26 8.06 17.69
N ALA A 67 1.12 7.79 18.34
CA ALA A 67 0.59 8.57 19.46
C ALA A 67 0.88 7.92 20.82
#